data_AF-A0A558AWF0-F1
#
_entry.id   AF-A0A558AWF0-F1
#
_cell.length_a   1.000
_cell.length_b   1.000
_cell.length_c   1.000
_cell.angle_alpha   90.00
_cell.angle_beta   90.00
_cell.angle_gamma   90.00
#
_symmetry.space_group_name_H-M   'P 1'
#
loop_
_entity.id
_entity.type
_entity.pdbx_description
1 polymer ?
#
loop_
_entity_poly.entity_id
_entity_poly.type
_entity_poly.pdbx_seq_one_letter_code
_entity_poly.pdbx_strand_id
1 'polypeptide(L)' 'MNSLHDWITTPVTADLLHGALDLERTAHGVLPHRLPARARAQCA' A
#
# COMPACT_ATOMS: atom_id res chain seq x y z
N MET A 1 -21.81 1.50 21.77
CA MET A 1 -22.44 0.87 20.59
C MET A 1 -21.47 -0.12 19.98
N ASN A 2 -21.73 -1.43 20.06
CA ASN A 2 -20.97 -2.45 19.35
C ASN A 2 -21.72 -2.73 18.05
N SER A 3 -21.31 -2.08 16.97
CA SER A 3 -21.98 -2.28 15.67
C SER A 3 -21.57 -3.65 15.14
N LEU A 4 -22.56 -4.50 14.83
CA LEU A 4 -22.37 -5.84 14.28
C LEU A 4 -21.86 -5.72 12.85
N HIS A 5 -20.55 -5.57 12.67
CA HIS A 5 -19.93 -5.58 11.35
C HIS A 5 -19.07 -6.82 11.21
N ASP A 6 -19.40 -7.66 10.24
CA ASP A 6 -18.55 -8.75 9.81
C ASP A 6 -17.38 -8.18 8.99
N TRP A 7 -16.16 -8.54 9.39
CA TRP A 7 -14.95 -8.13 8.70
C TRP A 7 -14.69 -9.03 7.49
N ILE A 8 -14.30 -8.42 6.37
CA ILE A 8 -13.90 -9.12 5.15
C ILE A 8 -12.52 -8.64 4.68
N THR A 9 -11.82 -9.49 3.93
CA THR A 9 -10.54 -9.14 3.29
C THR A 9 -10.76 -8.91 1.80
N THR A 10 -10.32 -7.75 1.31
CA THR A 10 -10.34 -7.40 -0.11
C THR A 10 -8.93 -7.06 -0.57
N PRO A 11 -8.40 -7.69 -1.62
CA PRO A 11 -7.07 -7.38 -2.13
C PRO A 11 -7.00 -5.93 -2.66
N VAL A 12 -5.95 -5.20 -2.26
CA VAL A 12 -5.58 -3.93 -2.87
C VAL A 12 -4.44 -4.20 -3.87
N THR A 13 -4.72 -3.99 -5.16
CA THR A 13 -3.78 -4.25 -6.25
C THR A 13 -3.20 -2.96 -6.83
N ALA A 14 -2.12 -3.10 -7.60
CA ALA A 14 -1.44 -1.98 -8.25
C ALA A 14 -2.36 -1.16 -9.16
N ASP A 15 -3.31 -1.82 -9.83
CA ASP A 15 -4.21 -1.20 -10.81
C ASP A 15 -5.19 -0.20 -10.18
N LEU A 16 -5.39 -0.27 -8.85
CA LEU A 16 -6.25 0.63 -8.10
C LEU A 16 -5.54 1.90 -7.61
N LEU A 17 -4.20 1.93 -7.67
CA LEU A 17 -3.39 2.98 -7.04
C LEU A 17 -2.96 4.04 -8.04
N HIS A 18 -3.26 5.29 -7.72
CA HIS A 18 -2.86 6.45 -8.51
C HIS A 18 -1.90 7.34 -7.72
N GLY A 19 -0.95 7.97 -8.41
CA GLY A 19 -0.01 8.94 -7.82
C GLY A 19 1.12 8.33 -7.00
N ALA A 20 1.36 7.02 -7.10
CA ALA A 20 2.60 6.40 -6.67
C ALA A 20 3.62 6.44 -7.81
N LEU A 21 4.89 6.69 -7.47
CA LEU A 21 6.00 6.65 -8.42
C LEU A 21 6.43 5.20 -8.68
N ASP A 22 6.38 4.36 -7.64
CA ASP A 22 6.73 2.95 -7.68
C ASP A 22 5.90 2.19 -6.63
N LEU A 23 5.74 0.88 -6.78
CA LEU A 23 4.98 0.01 -5.87
C LEU A 23 5.79 -1.22 -5.50
N GLU A 24 5.79 -1.56 -4.21
CA GLU A 24 6.41 -2.78 -3.70
C GLU A 24 5.35 -3.80 -3.28
N ARG A 25 5.51 -5.06 -3.68
CA ARG A 25 4.62 -6.15 -3.26
C ARG A 25 5.05 -6.69 -1.91
N THR A 26 4.08 -6.84 -1.02
CA THR A 26 4.26 -7.33 0.36
C THR A 26 3.31 -8.49 0.65
N ALA A 27 3.49 -9.15 1.80
CA ALA A 27 2.57 -10.20 2.24
C ALA A 27 1.14 -9.69 2.48
N HIS A 28 0.94 -8.38 2.69
CA HIS A 28 -0.35 -7.77 3.01
C HIS A 28 -0.87 -6.81 1.93
N GLY A 29 -0.39 -6.95 0.68
CA GLY A 29 -0.79 -6.10 -0.44
C GLY A 29 0.38 -5.32 -1.02
N VAL A 30 0.17 -4.04 -1.31
CA VAL A 30 1.15 -3.19 -2.01
C VAL A 30 1.52 -1.95 -1.20
N LEU A 31 2.82 -1.62 -1.18
CA LEU A 31 3.37 -0.43 -0.55
C LEU A 31 3.70 0.63 -1.60
N PRO A 32 3.00 1.78 -1.62
CA PRO A 32 3.27 2.83 -2.59
C PRO A 32 4.44 3.72 -2.19
N HIS A 33 5.39 3.84 -3.11
CA HIS A 33 6.55 4.73 -2.99
C HIS A 33 6.29 6.01 -3.76
N ARG A 34 6.36 7.14 -3.06
CA ARG A 34 6.32 8.48 -3.69
C ARG A 34 7.71 9.08 -3.89
N LEU A 35 8.68 8.60 -3.13
CA LEU A 35 10.09 8.97 -3.28
C LEU A 35 10.82 7.96 -4.18
N PRO A 36 11.70 8.42 -5.08
CA PRO A 36 12.58 7.53 -5.83
C PRO A 36 13.43 6.66 -4.88
N ALA A 37 13.84 5.48 -5.34
CA ALA A 37 14.60 4.52 -4.53
C ALA A 37 15.82 5.15 -3.81
N ARG A 38 16.57 6.02 -4.50
CA ARG A 38 17.72 6.73 -3.91
C ARG A 38 17.32 7.62 -2.73
N ALA A 39 16.22 8.36 -2.85
CA ALA A 39 15.76 9.23 -1.76
C ALA A 39 15.26 8.42 -0.56
N ARG A 40 14.61 7.27 -0.80
CA ARG A 40 14.23 6.34 0.29
C ARG A 40 15.44 5.84 1.07
N ALA A 41 16.53 5.50 0.38
CA ALA A 41 17.76 5.04 1.01
C ALA A 41 18.44 6.09 1.92
N GLN A 42 18.04 7.36 1.85
CA GLN A 42 18.60 8.43 2.69
C GLN A 42 17.85 8.62 4.02
N CYS A 43 16.65 8.07 4.15
CA CYS A 43 15.78 8.22 5.32
C CYS A 43 15.43 6.87 5.98
N ALA A 44 15.98 5.77 5.46
CA ALA A 44 15.76 4.41 5.95
C ALA A 44 16.64 4.09 7.15
#